data_AF-A0A925YXL6-F1
#
_entry.id   AF-A0A925YXL6-F1
#
_cell.length_a   1.000
_cell.length_b   1.000
_cell.length_c   1.000
_cell.angle_alpha   90.00
_cell.angle_beta   90.00
_cell.angle_gamma   90.00
#
_symmetry.space_group_name_H-M   'P 1'
#
loop_
_entity.id
_entity.type
_entity.pdbx_description
1 polymer ?
#
loop_
_entity_poly.entity_id
_entity_poly.type
_entity_poly.pdbx_seq_one_letter_code
_entity_poly.pdbx_strand_id
1 'polypeptide(L)' 'MIQGKKLVIVLPAYNAQPTLEKTYAEIPFDIVDEVVLVDDASRDDTVSLARTLGIRHIIRHEQNTGYG' A
#
# COMPACT_ATOMS: atom_id res chain seq x y z
N MET A 1 6.03 -3.77 16.14
CA MET A 1 5.77 -2.91 17.32
C MET A 1 7.04 -2.15 17.68
N ILE A 2 7.05 -0.82 17.55
CA ILE A 2 8.17 0.05 17.97
C ILE A 2 7.77 0.74 19.27
N GLN A 3 8.62 0.66 20.31
CA GLN A 3 8.36 1.26 21.63
C GLN A 3 7.00 0.85 22.24
N GLY A 4 6.58 -0.39 22.02
CA GLY A 4 5.28 -0.89 22.49
C GLY A 4 4.08 -0.28 21.76
N LYS A 5 4.30 0.35 20.59
CA LYS A 5 3.25 0.88 19.71
C LYS A 5 3.24 0.16 18.37
N LYS A 6 2.06 0.11 17.76
CA LYS A 6 1.87 -0.46 16.43
C LYS A 6 2.42 0.49 15.38
N LEU A 7 3.27 0.00 14.49
CA LEU A 7 3.79 0.72 13.34
C LEU A 7 3.02 0.30 12.09
N VAL A 8 2.36 1.25 11.45
CA VAL A 8 1.58 1.03 10.22
C VAL A 8 2.17 1.90 9.11
N ILE A 9 2.43 1.30 7.95
CA ILE A 9 2.83 2.01 6.74
C ILE A 9 1.60 2.28 5.89
N VAL A 10 1.46 3.51 5.40
CA VAL A 10 0.46 3.87 4.38
C VAL A 10 1.19 4.06 3.05
N LEU A 11 0.71 3.38 2.01
CA LEU A 11 1.20 3.44 0.64
C LEU A 11 0.14 4.14 -0.22
N PRO A 12 0.21 5.47 -0.39
CA PRO A 12 -0.59 6.17 -1.40
C PRO A 12 -0.14 5.72 -2.79
N ALA A 13 -1.09 5.37 -3.65
CA ALA A 13 -0.82 4.76 -4.93
C ALA A 13 -1.69 5.37 -6.04
N TYR A 14 -1.06 5.73 -7.15
CA TYR A 14 -1.74 6.08 -8.39
C TYR A 14 -0.90 5.57 -9.56
N ASN A 15 -1.40 4.57 -10.26
CA ASN A 15 -0.69 3.80 -11.28
C ASN A 15 0.68 3.27 -10.79
N ALA A 16 0.68 2.62 -9.63
CA ALA A 16 1.87 2.16 -8.92
C ALA A 16 2.27 0.71 -9.23
N GLN A 17 1.59 0.02 -10.16
CA GLN A 17 1.90 -1.36 -10.53
C GLN A 17 3.40 -1.61 -10.82
N PRO A 18 4.13 -0.71 -11.52
CA PRO A 18 5.54 -0.97 -11.85
C PRO A 18 6.49 -1.00 -10.65
N THR A 19 6.11 -0.40 -9.52
CA THR A 19 6.98 -0.21 -8.36
C THR A 19 6.46 -0.87 -7.09
N LEU A 20 5.16 -1.18 -7.01
CA LEU A 20 4.51 -1.63 -5.79
C LEU A 20 5.16 -2.88 -5.18
N GLU A 21 5.47 -3.91 -6.00
CA GLU A 21 6.09 -5.15 -5.52
C GLU A 21 7.45 -4.90 -4.89
N LYS A 22 8.31 -4.14 -5.58
CA LYS A 22 9.64 -3.79 -5.07
C LYS A 22 9.53 -2.98 -3.77
N THR A 23 8.67 -1.95 -3.74
CA THR A 23 8.44 -1.12 -2.55
C THR A 23 7.94 -1.96 -1.38
N TYR A 24 7.02 -2.89 -1.62
CA TYR A 24 6.49 -3.77 -0.58
C TYR A 24 7.54 -4.76 -0.06
N ALA A 25 8.38 -5.31 -0.94
CA ALA A 25 9.45 -6.24 -0.57
C ALA A 25 10.57 -5.59 0.26
N GLU A 26 10.77 -4.28 0.13
CA GLU A 26 11.77 -3.53 0.90
C GLU A 26 11.26 -3.14 2.32
N ILE A 27 10.00 -3.43 2.65
CA ILE A 27 9.45 -3.13 3.97
C ILE A 27 10.09 -4.03 5.04
N PRO A 28 10.64 -3.47 6.13
CA PRO A 28 11.18 -4.24 7.25
C PRO A 28 10.04 -4.77 8.14
N PHE A 29 9.47 -5.93 7.77
CA PHE A 29 8.36 -6.57 8.50
C PHE A 29 8.74 -7.10 9.89
N ASP A 30 10.02 -7.05 10.27
CA ASP A 30 10.46 -7.29 11.65
C ASP A 30 10.05 -6.16 12.61
N ILE A 31 9.83 -4.94 12.10
CA ILE A 31 9.40 -3.79 12.90
C ILE A 31 8.02 -3.24 12.49
N VAL A 32 7.62 -3.41 11.23
CA VAL A 32 6.33 -2.97 10.68
C VAL A 32 5.25 -4.01 10.93
N ASP A 33 4.14 -3.58 11.55
CA ASP A 33 3.06 -4.48 11.92
C ASP A 33 2.03 -4.63 10.79
N GLU A 34 1.70 -3.54 10.09
CA GLU A 34 0.70 -3.53 9.02
C GLU A 34 1.02 -2.56 7.89
N VAL A 35 0.42 -2.83 6.73
CA VAL A 35 0.49 -2.00 5.53
C VAL A 35 -0.92 -1.71 5.03
N VAL A 36 -1.17 -0.43 4.73
CA VAL A 36 -2.41 0.06 4.12
C VAL A 36 -2.07 0.64 2.76
N LEU A 37 -2.65 0.09 1.69
CA LEU A 37 -2.60 0.71 0.36
C LEU A 37 -3.82 1.61 0.18
N VAL A 38 -3.59 2.85 -0.26
CA VAL A 38 -4.65 3.79 -0.64
C VAL A 38 -4.49 4.09 -2.13
N ASP A 39 -5.32 3.46 -2.95
CA ASP A 39 -5.34 3.61 -4.41
C ASP A 39 -6.23 4.79 -4.82
N ASP A 40 -5.65 5.79 -5.47
CA ASP A 40 -6.32 7.03 -5.88
C ASP A 40 -6.90 6.94 -7.31
N ALA A 41 -7.76 5.93 -7.51
CA ALA A 41 -8.38 5.60 -8.78
C ALA A 41 -7.39 5.25 -9.90
N SER A 42 -6.44 4.36 -9.61
CA SER A 42 -5.51 3.84 -10.63
C SER A 42 -6.26 3.17 -11.78
N ARG A 43 -5.67 3.29 -12.98
CA ARG A 43 -6.15 2.67 -14.23
C ARG A 43 -5.39 1.40 -14.60
N ASP A 44 -4.33 1.09 -13.88
CA ASP A 44 -3.52 -0.11 -14.03
C ASP A 44 -3.91 -1.18 -12.99
N ASP A 45 -3.13 -2.27 -12.93
CA ASP A 45 -3.40 -3.40 -12.04
C ASP A 45 -2.87 -3.20 -10.62
N THR A 46 -2.63 -1.96 -10.16
CA THR A 46 -2.11 -1.66 -8.80
C THR A 46 -2.87 -2.40 -7.71
N VAL A 47 -4.21 -2.33 -7.71
CA VAL A 47 -5.05 -2.99 -6.70
C VAL A 47 -5.01 -4.51 -6.80
N SER A 48 -4.97 -5.06 -8.02
CA SER A 48 -4.88 -6.51 -8.26
C SER A 48 -3.53 -7.06 -7.77
N LEU A 49 -2.44 -6.35 -8.06
CA LEU A 49 -1.10 -6.67 -7.58
C LEU A 49 -1.04 -6.60 -6.05
N ALA A 50 -1.58 -5.54 -5.44
CA ALA A 50 -1.63 -5.41 -3.98
C ALA A 50 -2.32 -6.60 -3.28
N ARG A 51 -3.43 -7.09 -3.85
CA ARG A 51 -4.12 -8.29 -3.35
C ARG A 51 -3.24 -9.53 -3.46
N THR A 52 -2.52 -9.68 -4.57
CA THR A 52 -1.62 -10.81 -4.82
C THR A 52 -0.41 -10.81 -3.87
N LEU A 53 0.11 -9.63 -3.55
CA LEU A 53 1.20 -9.44 -2.57
C LEU A 53 0.76 -9.70 -1.12
N GLY A 54 -0.55 -9.85 -0.85
CA GLY A 54 -1.06 -10.10 0.49
C GLY A 54 -1.27 -8.85 1.34
N ILE A 55 -1.32 -7.66 0.74
CA ILE A 55 -1.69 -6.43 1.46
C ILE A 55 -3.12 -6.57 1.98
N ARG A 56 -3.28 -6.56 3.30
CA ARG A 56 -4.58 -6.82 3.96
C ARG A 56 -5.54 -5.65 3.86
N HIS A 57 -5.02 -4.42 3.95
CA HIS A 57 -5.82 -3.21 3.96
C HIS A 57 -5.63 -2.47 2.64
N ILE A 58 -6.67 -2.48 1.81
CA ILE A 58 -6.68 -1.81 0.51
C ILE A 58 -7.91 -0.92 0.45
N ILE A 59 -7.69 0.38 0.33
CA ILE A 59 -8.70 1.41 0.12
C ILE A 59 -8.55 1.89 -1.32
N ARG A 60 -9.65 2.01 -2.05
CA ARG A 60 -9.66 2.53 -3.42
C ARG A 60 -10.65 3.66 -3.53
N HIS A 61 -10.21 4.81 -4.04
CA HIS A 61 -11.08 5.91 -4.40
C HIS A 61 -11.73 5.67 -5.76
N GLU A 62 -12.98 6.15 -5.93
CA GLU A 62 -13.71 6.04 -7.20
C GLU A 62 -13.19 7.02 -8.26
N GLN A 63 -12.63 8.14 -7.81
CA GLN A 63 -12.04 9.19 -8.63
C GLN A 63 -10.73 9.66 -7.98
N ASN A 64 -9.82 10.17 -8.81
CA ASN A 64 -8.57 10.75 -8.30
C ASN A 64 -8.89 11.98 -7.45
N THR A 65 -8.55 11.93 -6.17
CA THR A 65 -8.77 13.02 -5.19
C THR A 65 -7.55 13.92 -5.05
N GLY A 66 -6.47 13.64 -5.78
CA GLY A 66 -5.18 14.28 -5.61
C GLY A 66 -4.37 13.64 -4.48
N TYR A 67 -3.14 14.12 -4.30
CA TYR A 67 -2.23 13.57 -3.31
C TYR A 67 -2.60 14.07 -1.90
N GLY A 68 -3.03 13.16 -1.02
CA GLY A 68 -3.47 13.44 0.35
C GLY A 68 -4.25 12.27 0.94
#